data_AF-A0A0G1NB47-F1
#
_entry.id   AF-A0A0G1NB47-F1
#
_cell.length_a   1.000
_cell.length_b   1.000
_cell.length_c   1.000
_cell.angle_alpha   90.00
_cell.angle_beta   90.00
_cell.angle_gamma   90.00
#
_symmetry.space_group_name_H-M   'P 1'
#
loop_
_entity.id
_entity.type
_entity.pdbx_description
1 polymer ?
#
loop_
_entity_poly.entity_id
_entity_poly.type
_entity_poly.pdbx_seq_one_letter_code
_entity_poly.pdbx_strand_id
1 'polypeptide(L)'
;MPLPDRLTVNNNTLSKSDLAPRVNGIIFINFLLLGIFISLIFGYVVFSNKITADSYQVKILNDRILNLTEDHGALTAHQAELEDESLLADYAQTHNMVEAADISYLFENGDVALRR
;
A
#
# COMPACT_ATOMS: atom_id res chain seq x y z
N MET A 1 53.37 71.42 -48.56
CA MET A 1 52.73 70.09 -48.54
C MET A 1 52.36 69.77 -47.10
N PRO A 2 51.08 69.70 -46.71
CA PRO A 2 50.71 69.18 -45.40
C PRO A 2 50.76 67.64 -45.41
N LEU A 3 51.23 67.04 -44.31
CA LEU A 3 51.30 65.60 -44.11
C LEU A 3 49.89 64.99 -43.97
N PRO A 4 49.67 63.73 -44.36
CA PRO A 4 48.36 63.09 -44.24
C PRO A 4 48.01 62.80 -42.77
N ASP A 5 46.74 63.07 -42.43
CA ASP A 5 46.16 62.77 -41.13
C ASP A 5 46.32 61.29 -40.78
N ARG A 6 46.85 61.02 -39.59
CA ARG A 6 46.95 59.66 -39.06
C ARG A 6 45.55 59.15 -38.74
N LEU A 7 45.10 58.15 -39.49
CA LEU A 7 43.92 57.37 -39.14
C LEU A 7 44.13 56.69 -37.79
N THR A 8 43.42 57.15 -36.76
CA THR A 8 43.33 56.48 -35.47
C THR A 8 42.46 55.24 -35.62
N VAL A 9 43.08 54.06 -35.58
CA VAL A 9 42.37 52.78 -35.51
C VAL A 9 41.67 52.71 -34.16
N ASN A 10 40.34 52.84 -34.16
CA ASN A 10 39.52 52.68 -32.97
C ASN A 10 39.44 51.18 -32.63
N ASN A 11 40.36 50.74 -31.78
CA ASN A 11 40.34 49.42 -31.18
C ASN A 11 39.32 49.42 -30.04
N ASN A 12 38.07 49.11 -30.36
CA ASN A 12 37.01 48.77 -29.42
C ASN A 12 37.42 47.53 -28.61
N THR A 13 38.32 47.72 -27.65
CA THR A 13 38.65 46.71 -26.65
C THR A 13 37.54 46.75 -25.62
N LEU A 14 36.69 45.72 -25.65
CA LEU A 14 35.59 45.54 -24.72
C LEU A 14 36.16 45.65 -23.29
N SER A 15 35.81 46.73 -22.59
CA SER A 15 36.38 47.04 -21.28
C SER A 15 36.01 45.93 -20.30
N LYS A 16 36.96 45.46 -19.49
CA LYS A 16 36.74 44.45 -18.43
C LYS A 16 35.56 44.81 -17.51
N SER A 17 35.23 46.10 -17.40
CA SER A 17 34.06 46.61 -16.65
C SER A 17 32.72 46.07 -17.16
N ASP A 18 32.60 45.82 -18.47
CA ASP A 18 31.33 45.38 -19.08
C ASP A 18 31.17 43.86 -19.05
N LEU A 19 32.29 43.12 -18.93
CA LEU A 19 32.27 41.66 -18.81
C LEU A 19 31.95 41.18 -17.40
N ALA A 20 32.40 41.89 -16.35
CA ALA A 20 32.19 41.52 -14.96
C ALA A 20 30.70 41.30 -14.59
N PRO A 21 29.76 42.23 -14.86
CA PRO A 21 28.35 42.02 -14.53
C PRO A 21 27.71 40.88 -15.34
N ARG A 22 28.14 40.71 -16.59
CA ARG A 22 27.63 39.65 -17.47
C ARG A 22 28.05 38.25 -17.02
N VAL A 23 29.31 38.10 -16.59
CA VAL A 23 29.81 36.85 -16.01
C VAL A 23 29.13 36.56 -14.67
N ASN A 24 28.92 37.58 -13.83
CA ASN A 24 28.25 37.41 -12.55
C ASN A 24 26.78 36.96 -12.72
N GLY A 25 26.09 37.49 -13.73
CA GLY A 25 24.73 37.05 -14.07
C GLY A 25 24.65 35.58 -14.50
N ILE A 26 25.62 35.11 -15.30
CA ILE A 26 25.70 33.70 -15.72
C ILE A 26 25.97 32.79 -14.51
N ILE A 27 26.88 33.18 -13.61
CA ILE A 27 27.18 32.43 -12.40
C ILE A 27 25.93 32.33 -11.50
N PHE A 28 25.20 33.43 -11.32
CA PHE A 28 23.97 33.45 -10.53
C PHE A 28 22.90 32.50 -11.10
N ILE A 29 22.67 32.53 -12.42
CA ILE A 29 21.71 31.65 -13.08
C ILE A 29 22.12 30.18 -12.91
N ASN A 30 23.41 29.86 -13.06
CA ASN A 30 23.89 28.49 -12.87
C ASN A 30 23.68 28.00 -11.42
N PHE A 31 23.93 28.86 -10.42
CA PHE A 31 23.66 28.53 -9.03
C PHE A 31 22.16 28.31 -8.77
N LEU A 32 21.30 29.14 -9.35
CA LEU A 32 19.86 28.98 -9.25
C LEU A 32 19.38 27.67 -9.89
N LEU A 33 19.90 27.34 -11.08
CA LEU A 33 19.60 26.08 -11.76
C LEU A 33 20.06 24.87 -10.95
N LEU A 34 21.24 24.95 -10.35
CA LEU A 34 21.80 23.90 -9.50
C LEU A 34 20.95 23.70 -8.23
N GLY A 35 20.49 24.79 -7.62
CA GLY A 35 19.57 24.75 -6.48
C GLY A 35 18.24 24.08 -6.82
N ILE A 36 17.65 24.41 -7.98
CA ILE A 36 16.43 23.77 -8.48
C ILE A 36 16.67 22.27 -8.70
N PHE A 37 17.79 21.91 -9.33
CA PHE A 37 18.13 20.52 -9.61
C PHE A 37 18.27 19.69 -8.33
N ILE A 38 18.97 20.22 -7.32
CA ILE A 38 19.08 19.59 -6.01
C ILE A 38 17.70 19.42 -5.36
N SER A 39 16.89 20.48 -5.35
CA SER A 39 15.52 20.43 -4.81
C SER A 39 14.67 19.35 -5.48
N LEU A 40 14.80 19.20 -6.80
CA LEU A 40 14.09 18.19 -7.57
C LEU A 40 14.50 16.77 -7.18
N ILE A 41 15.80 16.52 -6.97
CA ILE A 41 16.30 15.22 -6.51
C ILE A 41 15.75 14.89 -5.13
N PHE A 42 15.84 15.83 -4.19
CA PHE A 42 15.30 15.63 -2.84
C PHE A 42 13.79 15.37 -2.87
N GLY A 43 13.04 16.17 -3.63
CA GLY A 43 11.60 15.98 -3.83
C GLY A 43 11.28 14.61 -4.42
N TYR A 44 12.03 14.16 -5.42
CA TYR A 44 11.86 12.85 -6.05
C TYR A 44 12.07 11.71 -5.05
N VAL A 45 13.14 11.74 -4.26
CA VAL A 45 13.43 10.71 -3.25
C VAL A 45 12.32 10.65 -2.20
N VAL A 46 11.87 11.80 -1.69
CA VAL A 46 10.78 11.86 -0.71
C VAL A 46 9.48 11.31 -1.29
N PHE A 47 9.13 11.70 -2.51
CA PHE A 47 7.90 11.23 -3.15
C PHE A 47 7.95 9.73 -3.47
N SER A 48 9.08 9.23 -3.96
CA SER A 48 9.31 7.81 -4.21
C SER A 48 9.20 6.97 -2.94
N ASN A 49 9.79 7.44 -1.84
CA ASN A 49 9.70 6.77 -0.54
C ASN A 49 8.26 6.74 -0.02
N LYS A 50 7.51 7.84 -0.20
CA LYS A 50 6.09 7.91 0.20
C LYS A 50 5.23 6.93 -0.60
N ILE A 51 5.35 6.92 -1.93
CA ILE A 51 4.62 5.96 -2.79
C ILE A 51 4.94 4.53 -2.40
N THR A 52 6.21 4.25 -2.13
CA THR A 52 6.67 2.92 -1.74
C THR A 52 6.08 2.51 -0.40
N ALA A 53 6.06 3.40 0.59
CA ALA A 53 5.43 3.14 1.89
C ALA A 53 3.93 2.88 1.75
N ASP A 54 3.21 3.68 0.96
CA ASP A 54 1.78 3.48 0.70
C ASP A 54 1.54 2.13 -0.01
N SER A 55 2.37 1.77 -0.99
CA SER A 55 2.30 0.47 -1.68
C SER A 55 2.51 -0.70 -0.73
N TYR A 56 3.45 -0.60 0.22
CA TYR A 56 3.64 -1.62 1.26
C TYR A 56 2.41 -1.75 2.16
N GLN A 57 1.77 -0.64 2.54
CA GLN A 57 0.55 -0.69 3.35
C GLN A 57 -0.60 -1.36 2.60
N VAL A 58 -0.78 -1.03 1.31
CA VAL A 58 -1.78 -1.67 0.46
C VAL A 58 -1.51 -3.17 0.35
N LYS A 59 -0.25 -3.58 0.18
CA LYS A 59 0.12 -4.99 0.13
C LYS A 59 -0.20 -5.71 1.44
N ILE A 60 0.17 -5.14 2.59
CA ILE A 60 -0.14 -5.71 3.90
C ILE A 60 -1.65 -5.86 4.08
N LEU A 61 -2.44 -4.87 3.64
CA LEU A 61 -3.90 -4.94 3.75
C LEU A 61 -4.47 -6.05 2.87
N ASN A 62 -3.95 -6.23 1.65
CA ASN A 62 -4.37 -7.29 0.74
C ASN A 62 -4.00 -8.68 1.31
N ASP A 63 -2.78 -8.85 1.82
CA ASP A 63 -2.35 -10.10 2.46
C ASP A 63 -3.25 -10.46 3.65
N ARG A 64 -3.69 -9.47 4.44
CA ARG A 64 -4.67 -9.69 5.52
C ARG A 64 -6.04 -10.12 5.00
N ILE A 65 -6.53 -9.54 3.90
CA ILE A 65 -7.80 -9.92 3.29
C ILE A 65 -7.73 -11.36 2.77
N LEU A 66 -6.63 -11.73 2.14
CA LEU A 66 -6.40 -13.10 1.65
C LEU A 66 -6.40 -14.10 2.80
N ASN A 67 -5.65 -13.84 3.87
CA ASN A 67 -5.63 -14.72 5.04
C ASN A 67 -7.02 -14.86 5.68
N LEU A 68 -7.76 -13.75 5.85
CA LEU A 68 -9.14 -13.82 6.37
C LEU A 68 -10.07 -14.63 5.46
N THR A 69 -9.87 -14.53 4.15
CA THR A 69 -10.68 -15.28 3.17
C THR A 69 -10.38 -16.77 3.26
N GLU A 70 -9.11 -17.14 3.43
CA GLU A 70 -8.68 -18.51 3.63
C GLU A 70 -9.22 -19.08 4.95
N ASP A 71 -9.06 -18.35 6.05
CA ASP A 71 -9.59 -18.74 7.37
C ASP A 71 -11.11 -18.92 7.32
N HIS A 72 -11.83 -17.99 6.68
CA HIS A 72 -13.27 -18.10 6.53
C HIS A 72 -13.65 -19.32 5.67
N GLY A 73 -12.94 -19.56 4.57
CA GLY A 73 -13.17 -20.74 3.73
C GLY A 73 -12.95 -22.05 4.49
N ALA A 74 -11.90 -22.13 5.31
CA ALA A 74 -11.63 -23.28 6.17
C ALA A 74 -12.73 -23.46 7.23
N LEU A 75 -13.19 -22.35 7.83
CA LEU A 75 -14.25 -22.39 8.84
C LEU A 75 -15.60 -22.80 8.25
N THR A 76 -15.94 -22.31 7.06
CA THR A 76 -17.15 -22.72 6.32
C THR A 76 -17.07 -24.18 5.91
N ALA A 77 -15.89 -24.67 5.50
CA ALA A 77 -15.69 -26.09 5.19
C ALA A 77 -15.90 -26.97 6.44
N HIS A 78 -15.35 -26.57 7.58
CA HIS A 78 -15.60 -27.27 8.85
C HIS A 78 -17.06 -27.18 9.31
N GLN A 79 -17.72 -26.05 9.09
CA GLN A 79 -19.14 -25.92 9.38
C GLN A 79 -19.96 -26.87 8.52
N ALA A 80 -19.67 -26.97 7.22
CA ALA A 80 -20.34 -27.90 6.33
C ALA A 80 -20.10 -29.38 6.70
N GLU A 81 -18.90 -29.70 7.23
CA GLU A 81 -18.58 -31.03 7.77
C GLU A 81 -19.38 -31.35 9.05
N LEU A 82 -19.55 -30.37 9.94
CA LEU A 82 -20.32 -30.52 11.18
C LEU A 82 -21.83 -30.51 10.96
N GLU A 83 -22.31 -29.80 9.94
CA GLU A 83 -23.72 -29.72 9.54
C GLU A 83 -24.12 -30.88 8.60
N ASP A 84 -23.23 -31.83 8.33
CA ASP A 84 -23.58 -33.02 7.57
C ASP A 84 -24.60 -33.87 8.36
N GLU A 85 -25.87 -33.66 8.04
CA GLU A 85 -27.01 -34.36 8.63
C GLU A 85 -26.86 -35.88 8.57
N SER A 86 -26.07 -36.41 7.62
CA SER A 86 -25.80 -37.84 7.52
C SER A 86 -24.92 -38.35 8.67
N LEU A 87 -23.91 -37.58 9.10
CA LEU A 87 -23.10 -37.89 10.27
C LEU A 87 -23.91 -37.76 11.56
N LEU A 88 -24.77 -36.74 11.64
CA LEU A 88 -25.64 -36.55 12.80
C LEU A 88 -26.69 -37.67 12.92
N ALA A 89 -27.26 -38.10 11.79
CA ALA A 89 -28.19 -39.23 11.73
C ALA A 89 -27.52 -40.57 12.06
N ASP A 90 -26.31 -40.82 11.55
CA ASP A 90 -25.57 -42.05 11.84
C ASP A 90 -25.09 -42.10 13.31
N TYR A 91 -24.69 -40.95 13.88
CA TYR A 91 -24.41 -40.83 15.31
C TYR A 91 -25.68 -41.04 16.16
N ALA A 92 -26.80 -40.44 15.78
CA ALA A 92 -28.10 -40.65 16.44
C ALA A 92 -28.52 -42.13 16.39
N GLN A 93 -28.35 -42.78 15.24
CA GLN A 93 -28.66 -44.19 15.07
C GLN A 93 -27.72 -45.09 15.90
N THR A 94 -26.42 -44.81 15.91
CA THR A 94 -25.41 -45.55 16.68
C THR A 94 -25.63 -45.44 18.18
N HIS A 95 -26.09 -44.28 18.65
CA HIS A 95 -26.36 -44.02 20.07
C HIS A 95 -27.83 -44.22 20.48
N ASN A 96 -28.67 -44.83 19.63
CA ASN A 96 -30.11 -45.03 19.87
C ASN A 96 -30.87 -43.74 20.27
N MET A 97 -30.45 -42.60 19.72
CA MET A 97 -31.14 -41.33 19.90
C MET A 97 -32.30 -41.26 18.92
N VAL A 98 -33.47 -40.85 19.41
CA VAL A 98 -34.71 -40.74 18.62
C VAL A 98 -35.09 -39.27 18.57
N GLU A 99 -35.49 -38.78 17.39
CA GLU A 99 -35.97 -37.41 17.23
C GLU A 99 -37.22 -37.20 18.09
N ALA A 100 -37.11 -36.36 19.12
CA ALA A 100 -38.22 -36.04 20.00
C ALA A 100 -39.16 -35.03 19.33
N ALA A 101 -40.07 -35.52 18.49
CA ALA A 101 -41.09 -34.69 17.84
C ALA A 101 -42.10 -34.07 18.83
N ASP A 102 -42.15 -34.56 20.07
CA ASP A 102 -43.07 -34.08 21.11
C ASP A 102 -42.35 -34.13 22.47
N ILE A 103 -41.79 -32.99 22.89
CA ILE A 103 -41.03 -32.82 24.14
C ILE A 103 -41.90 -33.13 25.37
N SER A 104 -43.22 -33.20 25.20
CA SER A 104 -44.18 -33.58 26.24
C SER A 104 -43.90 -34.98 26.80
N TYR A 105 -43.52 -35.94 25.96
CA TYR A 105 -43.35 -37.34 26.40
C TYR A 105 -42.05 -37.63 27.16
N LEU A 106 -41.02 -36.77 27.06
CA LEU A 106 -39.75 -36.96 27.76
C LEU A 106 -39.83 -36.61 29.25
N PHE A 107 -40.83 -35.82 29.65
CA PHE A 107 -41.04 -35.37 31.03
C PHE A 107 -42.35 -35.86 31.66
N GLU A 108 -43.22 -36.54 30.90
CA GLU A 108 -44.53 -36.97 31.40
C GLU A 108 -44.49 -38.25 32.24
N ASN A 109 -43.49 -39.12 32.04
CA ASN A 109 -43.32 -40.34 32.84
C ASN A 109 -42.01 -40.34 33.63
N GLY A 110 -42.02 -39.69 34.80
CA GLY A 110 -40.92 -39.68 35.77
C GLY A 110 -40.58 -41.03 36.43
N ASP A 111 -40.95 -42.18 35.84
CA ASP A 111 -40.84 -43.49 36.52
C ASP A 111 -40.43 -44.69 35.65
N VAL A 112 -39.95 -44.49 34.41
CA VAL A 112 -39.50 -45.62 33.55
C VAL A 112 -38.04 -46.05 33.74
N ALA A 113 -37.35 -45.52 34.75
CA ALA A 113 -36.04 -46.00 35.18
C ALA A 113 -36.09 -46.90 36.42
N LEU A 114 -37.04 -47.84 36.50
CA LEU A 114 -37.01 -48.93 37.48
C LEU A 114 -36.68 -50.26 36.78
N ARG A 115 -35.38 -50.57 36.81
CA ARG A 115 -34.78 -51.85 36.46
C ARG A 115 -35.22 -52.90 37.50
N ARG A 116 -35.80 -54.02 37.05
CA ARG A 116 -35.82 -55.26 37.83
C ARG A 116 -34.59 -56.10 37.47
#